data_AF-A0AAV5D363-F1
#
_entry.id   AF-A0AAV5D363-F1
#
_cell.length_a   1.000
_cell.length_b   1.000
_cell.length_c   1.000
_cell.angle_alpha   90.00
_cell.angle_beta   90.00
_cell.angle_gamma   90.00
#
_symmetry.space_group_name_H-M   'P 1'
#
loop_
_entity.id
_entity.type
_entity.pdbx_description
1 polymer ?
#
loop_
_entity_poly.entity_id
_entity_poly.type
_entity_poly.pdbx_seq_one_letter_code
_entity_poly.pdbx_strand_id
1 'polypeptide(L)'
;MIDMVSAVEELSRLTTKELNEMLRESDTFVLQSEAEDGSPKQVDMEKLVSSLPLHLLAVCLELGEGSDLTYVLRAMRFLHSLSELANRHTRLEQVTSFIIQLKFHK
;
A
#
# COMPACT_ATOMS: atom_id res chain seq x y z
N MET A 1 -0.29 -4.57 14.49
CA MET A 1 0.21 -3.29 13.92
C MET A 1 0.89 -3.64 12.61
N ILE A 2 0.52 -3.00 11.50
CA ILE A 2 1.19 -3.26 10.21
C ILE A 2 2.51 -2.52 10.23
N ASP A 3 3.58 -3.24 9.96
CA ASP A 3 4.87 -2.66 9.64
C ASP A 3 4.81 -2.11 8.21
N MET A 4 4.43 -0.83 8.12
CA MET A 4 4.13 -0.13 6.88
C MET A 4 5.36 0.03 6.00
N VAL A 5 6.53 0.23 6.60
CA VAL A 5 7.77 0.43 5.87
C VAL A 5 8.12 -0.87 5.14
N SER A 6 8.26 -1.98 5.88
CA SER A 6 8.56 -3.29 5.30
C SER A 6 7.54 -3.71 4.24
N ALA A 7 6.23 -3.56 4.52
CA ALA A 7 5.19 -3.97 3.57
C ALA A 7 5.25 -3.17 2.25
N VAL A 8 5.49 -1.86 2.34
CA VAL A 8 5.65 -1.01 1.15
C VAL A 8 6.95 -1.37 0.42
N GLU A 9 8.06 -1.53 1.12
CA GLU A 9 9.34 -1.84 0.49
C GLU A 9 9.33 -3.14 -0.31
N GLU A 10 8.58 -4.12 0.18
CA GLU A 10 8.48 -5.42 -0.45
C GLU A 10 7.45 -5.42 -1.59
N LEU A 11 6.20 -5.05 -1.32
CA LEU A 11 5.13 -5.11 -2.31
C LEU A 11 5.29 -4.10 -3.45
N SER A 12 5.99 -2.99 -3.23
CA SER A 12 6.27 -2.00 -4.28
C SER A 12 7.34 -2.43 -5.29
N ARG A 13 7.99 -3.59 -5.07
CA ARG A 13 8.89 -4.23 -6.04
C ARG A 13 8.12 -5.01 -7.10
N LEU A 14 6.90 -5.43 -6.78
CA LEU A 14 6.02 -6.13 -7.71
C LEU A 14 5.53 -5.19 -8.80
N THR A 15 5.39 -5.72 -10.00
CA THR A 15 4.67 -5.05 -11.08
C THR A 15 3.17 -4.99 -10.75
N THR A 16 2.46 -4.02 -11.33
CA THR A 16 0.99 -3.93 -11.22
C THR A 16 0.31 -5.23 -11.66
N LYS A 17 0.91 -5.99 -12.61
CA LYS A 17 0.40 -7.28 -13.08
C LYS A 17 0.56 -8.38 -12.03
N GLU A 18 1.75 -8.54 -11.44
CA GLU A 18 2.01 -9.54 -10.39
C GLU A 18 1.14 -9.26 -9.16
N LEU A 19 1.06 -7.99 -8.74
CA LEU A 19 0.21 -7.58 -7.63
C LEU A 19 -1.27 -7.90 -7.91
N ASN A 20 -1.75 -7.67 -9.14
CA ASN A 20 -3.10 -8.03 -9.54
C ASN A 20 -3.36 -9.54 -9.48
N GLU A 21 -2.41 -10.36 -9.94
CA GLU A 21 -2.51 -11.82 -9.90
C GLU A 21 -2.59 -12.31 -8.45
N MET A 22 -1.68 -11.84 -7.59
CA MET A 22 -1.70 -12.17 -6.16
C MET A 22 -3.00 -11.76 -5.47
N LEU A 23 -3.53 -10.57 -5.77
CA LEU A 23 -4.81 -10.11 -5.22
C LEU A 23 -6.01 -10.92 -5.71
N ARG A 24 -5.98 -11.46 -6.94
CA ARG A 24 -7.04 -12.32 -7.46
C ARG A 24 -7.00 -13.72 -6.86
N GLU A 25 -5.80 -14.22 -6.53
CA GLU A 25 -5.61 -15.53 -5.89
C GLU A 25 -5.92 -15.50 -4.39
N SER A 26 -5.95 -14.32 -3.78
CA SER A 26 -6.26 -14.14 -2.37
C SER A 26 -7.76 -13.96 -2.12
N ASP A 27 -8.41 -15.01 -1.61
CA ASP A 27 -9.83 -14.95 -1.18
C ASP A 27 -10.08 -13.98 -0.01
N THR A 28 -9.04 -13.77 0.81
CA THR A 28 -9.14 -12.96 2.04
C THR A 28 -8.57 -11.57 1.90
N PHE A 29 -8.04 -11.21 0.72
CA PHE A 29 -7.35 -9.92 0.50
C PHE A 29 -6.11 -9.74 1.41
N VAL A 30 -5.52 -10.88 1.81
CA VAL A 30 -4.26 -10.98 2.54
C VAL A 30 -3.21 -11.55 1.59
N LEU A 31 -2.10 -10.84 1.41
CA LEU A 31 -0.98 -11.30 0.59
C LEU A 31 0.11 -11.93 1.46
N GLN A 32 0.70 -13.01 0.95
CA GLN A 32 1.94 -13.55 1.49
C GLN A 32 3.10 -12.70 0.96
N SER A 33 3.99 -12.34 1.86
CA SER A 33 5.13 -11.48 1.65
C SER A 33 6.32 -12.08 2.39
N GLU A 34 7.56 -11.83 1.97
CA GLU A 34 8.78 -12.28 2.61
C GLU A 34 9.36 -11.15 3.49
N ALA A 35 9.45 -11.39 4.79
CA ALA A 35 10.18 -10.50 5.69
C ALA A 35 11.69 -10.51 5.36
N GLU A 36 12.44 -9.54 5.91
CA GLU A 36 13.89 -9.45 5.68
C GLU A 36 14.67 -10.71 6.11
N ASP A 37 14.14 -11.47 7.07
CA ASP A 37 14.71 -12.74 7.53
C ASP A 37 14.25 -13.96 6.71
N GLY A 38 13.49 -13.73 5.63
CA GLY A 38 12.92 -14.76 4.76
C GLY A 38 11.71 -15.47 5.35
N SER A 39 11.20 -15.04 6.53
CA SER A 39 9.99 -15.62 7.09
C SER A 39 8.74 -15.15 6.32
N PRO A 40 7.74 -16.01 6.13
CA PRO A 40 6.49 -15.62 5.50
C PRO A 40 5.72 -14.65 6.41
N LYS A 41 5.43 -13.48 5.88
CA LYS A 41 4.68 -12.39 6.50
C LYS A 41 3.36 -12.22 5.75
N GLN A 42 2.29 -12.02 6.52
CA GLN A 42 0.97 -11.77 5.95
C GLN A 42 0.68 -10.28 5.97
N VAL A 43 0.34 -9.73 4.81
CA VAL A 43 -0.05 -8.34 4.65
C VAL A 43 -1.54 -8.26 4.34
N ASP A 44 -2.28 -7.74 5.30
CA ASP A 44 -3.69 -7.36 5.12
C ASP A 44 -3.75 -6.12 4.23
N MET A 45 -4.13 -6.33 2.97
CA MET A 45 -4.09 -5.27 1.96
C MET A 45 -5.15 -4.20 2.20
N GLU A 46 -6.27 -4.53 2.83
CA GLU A 46 -7.31 -3.55 3.16
C GLU A 46 -6.79 -2.57 4.21
N LYS A 47 -6.16 -3.08 5.27
CA LYS A 47 -5.52 -2.23 6.29
C LYS A 47 -4.32 -1.45 5.75
N LEU A 48 -3.54 -2.05 4.85
CA LEU A 48 -2.40 -1.38 4.20
C LEU A 48 -2.89 -0.20 3.37
N VAL A 49 -3.82 -0.44 2.44
CA VAL A 49 -4.32 0.57 1.49
C VAL A 49 -5.05 1.69 2.22
N SER A 50 -5.82 1.38 3.25
CA SER A 50 -6.52 2.39 4.07
C SER A 50 -5.57 3.28 4.89
N SER A 51 -4.44 2.74 5.36
CA SER A 51 -3.52 3.46 6.26
C SER A 51 -2.38 4.16 5.54
N LEU A 52 -1.98 3.68 4.36
CA LEU A 52 -0.80 4.15 3.63
C LEU A 52 -0.84 5.64 3.26
N PRO A 53 -1.96 6.22 2.79
CA PRO A 53 -2.02 7.65 2.48
C PRO A 53 -1.78 8.54 3.70
N LEU A 54 -2.32 8.16 4.88
CA LEU A 54 -2.09 8.90 6.11
C LEU A 54 -0.65 8.74 6.60
N HIS A 55 -0.10 7.53 6.52
CA HIS A 55 1.31 7.27 6.84
C HIS A 55 2.24 8.14 5.99
N LEU A 56 2.00 8.23 4.68
CA LEU A 56 2.81 9.08 3.80
C LEU A 56 2.70 10.57 4.11
N LEU A 57 1.53 11.05 4.50
CA LEU A 57 1.39 12.44 4.96
C LEU A 57 2.21 12.69 6.22
N ALA A 58 2.19 11.78 7.19
CA ALA A 58 3.00 11.88 8.39
C ALA A 58 4.50 11.93 8.06
N VAL A 59 4.97 11.00 7.22
CA VAL A 59 6.37 10.96 6.76
C VAL A 59 6.76 12.25 6.02
N CYS A 60 5.88 12.80 5.17
CA CYS A 60 6.10 14.05 4.47
C CYS A 60 6.09 15.29 5.38
N LEU A 61 5.32 15.28 6.46
CA LEU A 61 5.28 16.38 7.44
C LEU A 61 6.50 16.37 8.37
N GLU A 62 7.03 15.18 8.64
CA GLU A 62 8.26 14.97 9.41
C GLU A 62 9.51 15.08 8.53
N LEU A 63 9.36 15.50 7.27
CA LEU A 63 10.43 15.52 6.28
C LEU A 63 11.47 16.62 6.59
N GLY A 64 12.47 16.30 7.41
CA GLY A 64 13.67 17.10 7.69
C GLY A 64 14.94 16.61 6.95
N GLU A 65 16.12 17.02 7.42
CA GLU A 65 17.39 16.47 6.94
C GLU A 65 17.52 14.99 7.36
N GLY A 66 17.63 14.09 6.38
CA GLY A 66 17.75 12.64 6.60
C GLY A 66 16.48 11.83 6.32
N SER A 67 15.39 12.49 5.92
CA SER A 67 14.16 11.82 5.52
C SER A 67 14.37 11.01 4.24
N ASP A 68 13.93 9.76 4.23
CA ASP A 68 14.11 8.90 3.07
C ASP A 68 13.12 9.27 1.95
N LEU A 69 13.50 10.25 1.14
CA LEU A 69 12.78 10.63 -0.08
C LEU A 69 12.58 9.41 -1.00
N THR A 70 13.48 8.42 -0.96
CA THR A 70 13.35 7.18 -1.71
C THR A 70 12.14 6.40 -1.24
N TYR A 71 11.94 6.27 0.07
CA TYR A 71 10.76 5.64 0.64
C TYR A 71 9.48 6.35 0.19
N VAL A 72 9.44 7.69 0.28
CA VAL A 72 8.27 8.49 -0.11
C VAL A 72 7.92 8.26 -1.58
N LEU A 73 8.89 8.37 -2.49
CA LEU A 73 8.67 8.16 -3.92
C LEU A 73 8.23 6.73 -4.25
N ARG A 74 8.85 5.74 -3.58
CA ARG A 74 8.49 4.32 -3.72
C ARG A 74 7.05 4.06 -3.29
N ALA A 75 6.66 4.61 -2.14
CA ALA A 75 5.32 4.49 -1.60
C ALA A 75 4.27 5.22 -2.45
N MET A 76 4.59 6.39 -3.00
CA MET A 76 3.71 7.10 -3.97
C MET A 76 3.50 6.28 -5.24
N ARG A 77 4.56 5.69 -5.81
CA ARG A 77 4.45 4.80 -6.97
C ARG A 77 3.56 3.60 -6.66
N PHE A 78 3.72 3.02 -5.48
CA PHE A 78 2.90 1.89 -5.04
C PHE A 78 1.42 2.26 -4.90
N LEU A 79 1.10 3.43 -4.31
CA LEU A 79 -0.27 3.96 -4.27
C LEU A 79 -0.86 4.16 -5.67
N HIS A 80 -0.06 4.63 -6.63
CA HIS A 80 -0.50 4.74 -8.02
C HIS A 80 -0.88 3.38 -8.60
N SER A 81 -0.02 2.36 -8.46
CA SER A 81 -0.31 1.00 -8.88
C SER A 81 -1.59 0.44 -8.24
N LEU A 82 -1.78 0.66 -6.93
CA LEU A 82 -3.00 0.27 -6.22
C LEU A 82 -4.25 0.99 -6.74
N SER A 83 -4.13 2.26 -7.11
CA SER A 83 -5.23 3.05 -7.68
C SER A 83 -5.61 2.57 -9.08
N GLU A 84 -4.64 2.18 -9.91
CA GLU A 84 -4.90 1.54 -11.20
C GLU A 84 -5.67 0.21 -11.03
N LEU A 85 -5.34 -0.55 -9.98
CA LEU A 85 -6.00 -1.81 -9.65
C LEU A 85 -7.38 -1.64 -9.01
N ALA A 86 -7.64 -0.54 -8.33
CA ALA A 86 -8.94 -0.26 -7.71
C ALA A 86 -10.09 -0.32 -8.72
N ASN A 87 -9.88 0.17 -9.95
CA ASN A 87 -10.87 0.08 -11.03
C ASN A 87 -11.21 -1.37 -11.47
N ARG A 88 -10.46 -2.37 -10.99
CA ARG A 88 -10.59 -3.79 -11.37
C ARG A 88 -10.95 -4.69 -10.18
N HIS A 89 -10.93 -4.15 -8.97
CA HIS A 89 -11.12 -4.89 -7.73
C HIS A 89 -12.07 -4.13 -6.82
N THR A 90 -13.34 -4.56 -6.75
CA THR A 90 -14.38 -3.85 -5.98
C THR A 90 -14.01 -3.66 -4.51
N ARG A 91 -13.27 -4.60 -3.90
CA ARG A 91 -12.73 -4.43 -2.54
C ARG A 91 -11.67 -3.32 -2.45
N LEU A 92 -10.74 -3.24 -3.40
CA LEU A 92 -9.78 -2.11 -3.46
C LEU A 92 -10.49 -0.79 -3.74
N GLU A 93 -11.48 -0.79 -4.62
CA GLU A 93 -12.29 0.38 -4.94
C GLU A 93 -13.00 0.92 -3.70
N GLN A 94 -13.63 0.05 -2.92
CA GLN A 94 -14.30 0.43 -1.67
C GLN A 94 -13.34 1.09 -0.69
N VAL A 95 -12.13 0.56 -0.55
CA VAL A 95 -11.13 1.06 0.40
C VAL A 95 -10.47 2.35 -0.11
N THR A 96 -10.16 2.45 -1.40
CA THR A 96 -9.52 3.65 -2.00
C THR A 96 -10.50 4.80 -2.19
N SER A 97 -11.75 4.53 -2.57
CA SER A 97 -12.82 5.54 -2.70
C SER A 97 -13.14 6.21 -1.36
N PHE A 98 -13.10 5.46 -0.25
CA PHE A 98 -13.25 6.02 1.10
C PHE A 98 -12.20 7.10 1.41
N ILE A 99 -10.97 6.93 0.93
CA ILE A 99 -9.86 7.87 1.16
C ILE A 99 -10.03 9.15 0.31
N ILE A 100 -10.51 9.03 -0.93
CA ILE A 100 -10.76 10.18 -1.81
C ILE A 100 -12.00 10.97 -1.32
N GLN A 101 -13.06 10.28 -0.91
CA GLN A 101 -14.29 10.92 -0.38
C GLN A 101 -14.06 11.67 0.93
N LEU A 102 -13.20 11.14 1.82
CA LEU A 102 -12.80 11.83 3.07
C LEU A 102 -12.01 13.13 2.83
N LYS A 103 -11.51 13.40 1.61
CA LYS A 103 -10.74 14.61 1.28
C LYS A 103 -11.52 15.70 0.53
N PHE A 104 -12.78 15.47 0.14
CA PHE A 104 -13.56 16.47 -0.62
C PHE A 104 -14.91 16.87 0.02
N HIS A 105 -15.22 16.40 1.22
CA HIS A 105 -16.43 16.79 1.97
C HIS A 105 -16.12 17.34 3.38
N LYS A 106 -15.17 18.28 3.46
CA LYS A 106 -15.13 19.27 4.54
C LYS A 106 -14.65 20.62 4.02
#